data_AF-A0A6N6SUY5-F1
#
_entry.id   AF-A0A6N6SUY5-F1
#
_cell.length_a   1.000
_cell.length_b   1.000
_cell.length_c   1.000
_cell.angle_alpha   90.00
_cell.angle_beta   90.00
_cell.angle_gamma   90.00
#
_symmetry.space_group_name_H-M   'P 1'
#
loop_
_entity.id
_entity.type
_entity.pdbx_description
1 polymer ?
#
loop_
_entity_poly.entity_id
_entity_poly.type
_entity_poly.pdbx_seq_one_letter_code
_entity_poly.pdbx_strand_id
1 'polypeptide(L)'
;MPHLPSLPERATLIDLFRLFPETSRPLIEFHEALQRGPSPFTEAERELIATHVSGLNRCRYCQAVHAATTELLGVSGAAVAGLGDPDHASVSEKMKLSALTASSP
;
A
#
# COMPACT_ATOMS: atom_id res chain seq x y z
N MET A 1 -15.75 -9.32 -2.88
CA MET A 1 -15.98 -7.90 -2.54
C MET A 1 -17.12 -7.86 -1.55
N PRO A 2 -17.16 -6.92 -0.59
CA PRO A 2 -18.29 -6.85 0.34
C PRO A 2 -19.57 -6.58 -0.46
N HIS A 3 -20.54 -7.49 -0.38
CA HIS A 3 -21.86 -7.32 -0.98
C HIS A 3 -22.67 -6.35 -0.11
N LEU A 4 -22.48 -5.05 -0.34
CA LEU A 4 -23.23 -3.98 0.32
C LEU A 4 -24.50 -3.69 -0.50
N PRO A 5 -25.70 -4.12 -0.06
CA PRO A 5 -26.91 -4.05 -0.89
C PRO A 5 -27.37 -2.62 -1.22
N SER A 6 -26.89 -1.64 -0.44
CA SER A 6 -27.15 -0.22 -0.65
C SER A 6 -26.27 0.42 -1.72
N LEU A 7 -25.32 -0.34 -2.30
CA LEU A 7 -24.42 0.15 -3.33
C LEU A 7 -24.71 -0.48 -4.69
N PRO A 8 -24.35 0.21 -5.80
CA PRO A 8 -24.38 -0.39 -7.13
C PRO A 8 -23.59 -1.70 -7.19
N GLU A 9 -24.01 -2.62 -8.07
CA GLU A 9 -23.41 -3.96 -8.21
C GLU A 9 -21.90 -3.93 -8.52
N ARG A 10 -21.41 -2.84 -9.13
CA ARG A 10 -19.99 -2.62 -9.45
C ARG A 10 -19.37 -1.47 -8.66
N ALA A 11 -19.87 -1.21 -7.45
CA ALA A 11 -19.31 -0.18 -6.60
C ALA A 11 -17.84 -0.47 -6.26
N THR A 12 -17.05 0.59 -6.24
CA THR A 12 -15.63 0.62 -5.95
C THR A 12 -15.38 1.36 -4.64
N LEU A 13 -14.13 1.33 -4.17
CA LEU A 13 -13.73 2.12 -3.01
C LEU A 13 -13.98 3.63 -3.19
N ILE A 14 -13.88 4.13 -4.43
CA ILE A 14 -14.15 5.55 -4.73
C ILE A 14 -15.62 5.89 -4.48
N ASP A 15 -16.54 4.97 -4.74
CA ASP A 15 -17.97 5.20 -4.49
C ASP A 15 -18.25 5.31 -2.99
N LEU A 16 -17.57 4.50 -2.16
CA LEU A 16 -17.61 4.63 -0.71
C LEU A 16 -17.05 5.99 -0.24
N PHE A 17 -15.92 6.43 -0.79
CA PHE A 17 -15.33 7.72 -0.42
C PHE A 17 -16.24 8.90 -0.73
N ARG A 18 -17.00 8.83 -1.84
CA ARG A 18 -17.99 9.84 -2.22
C ARG A 18 -19.21 9.82 -1.32
N LEU A 19 -19.65 8.66 -0.85
CA LEU A 19 -20.81 8.54 0.04
C LEU A 19 -20.52 8.98 1.47
N PHE A 20 -19.28 8.86 1.93
CA PHE A 20 -18.87 9.20 3.29
C PHE A 20 -17.72 10.22 3.30
N PRO A 21 -17.93 11.44 2.77
CA PRO A 21 -16.85 12.42 2.61
C PRO A 21 -16.29 12.92 3.95
N GLU A 22 -17.11 13.03 4.99
CA GLU A 22 -16.69 13.51 6.31
C GLU A 22 -15.65 12.59 6.97
N THR A 23 -15.71 11.27 6.71
CA THR A 23 -14.71 10.31 7.19
C THR A 23 -13.62 10.06 6.17
N SER A 24 -13.94 10.11 4.88
CA SER A 24 -13.00 9.75 3.80
C SER A 24 -12.02 10.86 3.49
N ARG A 25 -12.42 12.14 3.56
CA ARG A 25 -11.52 13.28 3.33
C ARG A 25 -10.32 13.27 4.29
N PRO A 26 -10.48 13.24 5.63
CA PRO A 26 -9.33 13.23 6.53
C PRO A 26 -8.46 11.97 6.38
N LEU A 27 -9.07 10.82 6.02
CA LEU A 27 -8.31 9.60 5.73
C LEU A 27 -7.42 9.75 4.49
N ILE A 28 -7.95 10.35 3.41
CA ILE A 28 -7.21 10.60 2.17
C ILE A 28 -6.10 11.62 2.40
N GLU A 29 -6.38 12.70 3.13
CA GLU A 29 -5.36 13.71 3.48
C GLU A 29 -4.21 13.10 4.29
N PHE A 30 -4.54 12.25 5.26
CA PHE A 30 -3.53 11.50 6.02
C PHE A 30 -2.71 10.56 5.12
N HIS A 31 -3.38 9.80 4.24
CA HIS A 31 -2.70 8.92 3.29
C HIS A 31 -1.75 9.70 2.38
N GLU A 32 -2.17 10.85 1.87
CA GLU A 32 -1.35 11.68 0.99
C GLU A 32 -0.14 12.27 1.72
N ALA A 33 -0.33 12.77 2.94
CA ALA A 33 0.76 13.25 3.77
C ALA A 33 1.79 12.14 4.02
N LEU A 34 1.35 10.91 4.30
CA LEU A 34 2.24 9.77 4.48
C LEU A 34 2.97 9.35 3.20
N GLN A 35 2.25 9.23 2.09
CA GLN A 35 2.78 8.64 0.86
C GLN A 35 3.55 9.62 -0.02
N ARG A 36 3.27 10.93 0.06
CA ARG A 36 3.83 11.97 -0.82
C ARG A 36 4.52 13.11 -0.08
N GLY A 37 4.35 13.19 1.25
CA GLY A 37 5.02 14.20 2.07
C GLY A 37 6.54 14.02 2.21
N PRO A 38 7.23 14.99 2.84
CA PRO A 38 8.65 14.90 3.17
C PRO A 38 8.94 13.69 4.06
N SER A 39 9.92 12.88 3.66
CA SER A 39 10.33 11.70 4.43
C SER A 39 11.71 11.22 3.99
N PRO A 40 12.44 10.50 4.86
CA PRO A 40 13.72 9.90 4.50
C PRO A 40 13.57 8.77 3.46
N PHE A 41 12.35 8.23 3.28
CA PHE A 41 12.04 7.24 2.26
C PHE A 41 11.60 7.90 0.96
N THR A 42 12.00 7.33 -0.16
CA THR A 42 11.42 7.72 -1.46
C THR A 42 9.96 7.30 -1.55
N GLU A 43 9.19 7.90 -2.46
CA GLU A 43 7.80 7.47 -2.72
C GLU A 43 7.74 5.98 -3.08
N ALA A 44 8.68 5.51 -3.91
CA ALA A 44 8.73 4.12 -4.32
C ALA A 44 8.98 3.17 -3.13
N GLU A 45 9.87 3.56 -2.21
CA GLU A 45 10.12 2.82 -0.96
C GLU A 45 8.87 2.76 -0.08
N ARG A 46 8.10 3.85 0.02
CA ARG A 46 6.86 3.88 0.84
C ARG A 46 5.74 3.04 0.24
N GLU A 47 5.57 3.09 -1.08
CA GLU A 47 4.61 2.22 -1.80
C GLU A 47 5.01 0.75 -1.70
N LEU A 48 6.31 0.47 -1.71
CA LEU A 48 6.85 -0.88 -1.55
C LEU A 48 6.58 -1.43 -0.12
N ILE A 49 6.76 -0.62 0.92
CA ILE A 49 6.35 -0.96 2.30
C ILE A 49 4.85 -1.23 2.37
N ALA A 50 4.03 -0.34 1.80
CA ALA A 50 2.57 -0.48 1.78
C ALA A 50 2.13 -1.76 1.05
N THR A 51 2.80 -2.12 -0.04
CA THR A 51 2.57 -3.38 -0.78
C THR A 51 2.84 -4.59 0.10
N HIS A 52 3.98 -4.63 0.80
CA HIS A 52 4.35 -5.73 1.68
C HIS A 52 3.37 -5.88 2.86
N VAL A 53 3.10 -4.79 3.59
CA VAL A 53 2.14 -4.79 4.72
C VAL A 53 0.75 -5.21 4.27
N SER A 54 0.30 -4.74 3.09
CA SER A 54 -0.99 -5.16 2.53
C SER A 54 -1.04 -6.66 2.22
N GLY A 55 0.09 -7.23 1.77
CA GLY A 55 0.26 -8.67 1.57
C GLY A 55 0.17 -9.46 2.87
N LEU A 56 0.87 -9.02 3.93
CA LEU A 56 0.77 -9.62 5.27
C LEU A 56 -0.67 -9.60 5.80
N ASN A 57 -1.36 -8.48 5.60
CA ASN A 57 -2.77 -8.32 5.98
C ASN A 57 -3.77 -8.99 5.01
N ARG A 58 -3.28 -9.68 3.97
CA ARG A 58 -4.08 -10.37 2.95
C ARG A 58 -5.10 -9.45 2.26
N CYS A 59 -4.80 -8.14 2.20
CA CYS A 59 -5.62 -7.15 1.54
C CYS A 59 -5.27 -7.09 0.05
N ARG A 60 -5.94 -7.91 -0.76
CA ARG A 60 -5.68 -8.01 -2.20
C ARG A 60 -5.82 -6.68 -2.94
N TYR A 61 -6.79 -5.85 -2.56
CA TYR A 61 -7.01 -4.55 -3.19
C TYR A 61 -5.82 -3.61 -2.97
N CYS A 62 -5.45 -3.38 -1.69
CA CYS A 62 -4.33 -2.50 -1.37
C CYS A 62 -3.03 -3.04 -1.92
N GLN A 63 -2.77 -4.35 -1.79
CA GLN A 63 -1.56 -4.97 -2.33
C GLN A 63 -1.43 -4.74 -3.84
N ALA A 64 -2.52 -4.90 -4.61
CA ALA A 64 -2.48 -4.71 -6.05
C ALA A 64 -2.25 -3.25 -6.46
N VAL A 65 -2.95 -2.30 -5.82
CA VAL A 65 -2.83 -0.87 -6.14
C VAL A 65 -1.44 -0.32 -5.76
N HIS A 66 -0.93 -0.69 -4.59
CA HIS A 66 0.40 -0.27 -4.17
C HIS A 66 1.50 -0.90 -5.04
N ALA A 67 1.39 -2.19 -5.39
CA ALA A 67 2.35 -2.84 -6.29
C ALA A 67 2.42 -2.15 -7.66
N ALA A 68 1.26 -1.87 -8.26
CA ALA A 68 1.19 -1.14 -9.53
C ALA A 68 1.79 0.26 -9.42
N THR A 69 1.59 0.95 -8.29
CA THR A 69 2.16 2.28 -8.05
C THR A 69 3.67 2.22 -7.85
N THR A 70 4.18 1.21 -7.14
CA THR A 70 5.62 0.94 -7.00
C THR A 70 6.30 0.72 -8.35
N GLU A 71 5.66 -0.04 -9.25
CA GLU A 71 6.16 -0.27 -10.61
C GLU A 71 6.21 1.04 -11.43
N LEU A 72 5.16 1.87 -11.34
CA LEU A 72 5.11 3.17 -12.01
C LEU A 72 6.20 4.14 -11.50
N LEU A 73 6.63 3.97 -10.24
CA LEU A 73 7.72 4.75 -9.64
C LEU A 73 9.11 4.17 -9.95
N GLY A 74 9.21 3.16 -10.82
CA GLY A 74 10.48 2.64 -11.36
C GLY A 74 11.08 1.48 -10.57
N VAL A 75 10.37 0.92 -9.59
CA VAL A 75 10.82 -0.28 -8.86
C VAL A 75 10.26 -1.54 -9.53
N SER A 76 11.15 -2.42 -9.99
CA SER A 76 10.74 -3.65 -10.67
C SER A 76 9.93 -4.59 -9.77
N GLY A 77 8.96 -5.31 -10.35
CA GLY A 77 8.12 -6.28 -9.62
C GLY A 77 8.90 -7.41 -8.91
N ALA A 78 10.14 -7.69 -9.29
CA ALA A 78 11.01 -8.63 -8.58
C ALA A 78 11.34 -8.16 -7.15
N ALA A 79 11.50 -6.85 -6.94
CA ALA A 79 11.70 -6.26 -5.61
C ALA A 79 10.44 -6.34 -4.74
N VAL A 80 9.25 -6.30 -5.37
CA VAL A 80 7.94 -6.47 -4.70
C VAL A 80 7.76 -7.89 -4.20
N ALA A 81 8.12 -8.89 -5.02
CA ALA A 81 8.04 -10.31 -4.65
C ALA A 81 9.04 -10.68 -3.54
N GLY A 82 10.22 -10.03 -3.51
CA GLY A 82 11.28 -10.34 -2.56
C GLY A 82 10.97 -9.99 -1.09
N LEU A 83 10.05 -9.07 -0.80
CA LEU A 83 9.83 -8.64 0.60
C LEU A 83 9.19 -9.68 1.51
N GLY A 84 8.62 -10.76 0.97
CA GLY A 84 8.22 -11.91 1.77
C GLY A 84 9.41 -12.69 2.37
N ASP A 85 10.62 -12.42 1.87
CA ASP A 85 11.88 -12.98 2.30
C ASP A 85 12.96 -11.87 2.30
N PRO A 86 13.00 -11.02 3.34
CA PRO A 86 13.89 -9.85 3.39
C PRO A 86 15.39 -10.22 3.30
N ASP A 87 15.76 -11.46 3.62
CA ASP A 87 17.13 -11.97 3.47
C ASP A 87 17.51 -12.20 2.00
N HIS A 88 16.53 -12.33 1.10
CA HIS A 88 16.72 -12.54 -0.34
C HIS A 88 16.16 -11.40 -1.22
N ALA A 89 15.55 -10.39 -0.60
CA ALA A 89 15.08 -9.20 -1.30
C ALA A 89 16.25 -8.34 -1.82
N SER A 90 16.23 -7.99 -3.11
CA SER A 90 17.15 -7.01 -3.71
C SER A 90 16.75 -5.57 -3.36
N VAL A 91 16.62 -5.27 -2.08
CA VAL A 91 16.23 -3.96 -1.53
C VAL A 91 17.31 -3.44 -0.58
N SER A 92 17.32 -2.13 -0.32
CA SER A 92 18.31 -1.51 0.57
C SER A 92 18.22 -2.05 2.01
N GLU A 93 19.31 -2.02 2.77
CA GLU A 93 19.32 -2.44 4.19
C GLU A 93 18.29 -1.67 5.04
N LYS A 94 18.10 -0.39 4.72
CA LYS A 94 17.07 0.45 5.31
C LYS A 94 15.66 -0.13 5.10
N MET A 95 15.39 -0.68 3.90
CA MET A 95 14.12 -1.32 3.57
C MET A 95 13.92 -2.67 4.25
N LYS A 96 14.99 -3.47 4.37
CA LYS A 96 14.94 -4.75 5.10
C LYS A 96 14.58 -4.54 6.57
N LEU A 97 15.17 -3.52 7.21
CA LEU A 97 14.86 -3.17 8.60
C LEU A 97 13.38 -2.78 8.78
N SER A 98 12.84 -1.97 7.87
CA SER A 98 11.41 -1.60 7.91
C SER A 98 10.48 -2.81 7.71
N ALA A 99 10.80 -3.72 6.79
CA ALA A 99 10.00 -4.94 6.58
C ALA A 99 10.00 -5.87 7.80
N LEU A 100 11.14 -6.00 8.50
CA LEU A 100 11.25 -6.81 9.71
C LEU A 100 10.34 -6.29 10.85
N THR A 101 10.27 -4.96 11.01
CA THR A 101 9.38 -4.35 12.02
C THR A 101 7.90 -4.53 11.70
N ALA A 102 7.53 -4.56 10.41
CA ALA A 102 6.15 -4.79 9.98
C ALA A 102 5.68 -6.26 10.11
N SER A 103 6.64 -7.19 10.25
CA SER A 103 6.38 -8.64 10.33
C SER A 103 6.37 -9.18 11.77
N SER A 104 6.64 -8.33 12.76
CA SER A 104 6.61 -8.71 14.18
C SER A 104 5.17 -8.64 14.73
N PRO A 105 4.74 -9.62 15.54
CA PRO A 105 3.37 -9.69 16.07
C PRO A 105 3.02 -8.56 17.03
#